data_AF-W4QIM6-F1
#
_entry.id   AF-W4QIM6-F1
#
_cell.length_a   1.000
_cell.length_b   1.000
_cell.length_c   1.000
_cell.angle_alpha   90.00
_cell.angle_beta   90.00
_cell.angle_gamma   90.00
#
_symmetry.space_group_name_H-M   'P 1'
#
loop_
_entity.id
_entity.type
_entity.pdbx_description
1 polymer ?
#
loop_
_entity_poly.entity_id
_entity_poly.type
_entity_poly.pdbx_seq_one_letter_code
_entity_poly.pdbx_strand_id
1 'polypeptide(L)'
;MAIKIATQKTVIPVQIGELEFSVDVADEAVKKVKEGYLRIKEEVEAMQEQEDYEEDFNRTKEVLKQSYNLILGDEAFEALYDQTPSITLLAKYLMVVVESLNDEFNKAGFNQSQADKAKKYLKQNR
;
A
#
# COMPACT_ATOMS: atom_id res chain seq x y z
N MET A 1 -36.57 -14.16 14.84
CA MET A 1 -36.05 -13.96 13.47
C MET A 1 -34.58 -13.62 13.58
N ALA A 2 -33.70 -14.37 12.92
CA ALA A 2 -32.27 -14.08 12.89
C ALA A 2 -31.93 -13.44 11.54
N ILE A 3 -31.43 -12.20 11.58
CA ILE A 3 -30.92 -11.50 10.40
C ILE A 3 -29.53 -12.08 10.10
N LYS A 4 -29.37 -12.75 8.96
CA LYS A 4 -28.06 -13.19 8.46
C LYS A 4 -27.48 -12.06 7.59
N ILE A 5 -26.37 -11.49 8.03
CA ILE A 5 -25.59 -10.52 7.26
C ILE A 5 -24.41 -11.27 6.66
N ALA A 6 -24.28 -11.27 5.33
CA ALA A 6 -23.09 -11.78 4.65
C ALA A 6 -21.98 -10.73 4.81
N THR A 7 -20.95 -11.04 5.60
CA THR A 7 -19.77 -10.19 5.71
C THR A 7 -19.01 -10.24 4.38
N GLN A 8 -18.79 -9.08 3.76
CA GLN A 8 -17.89 -8.99 2.61
C GLN A 8 -16.47 -9.16 3.13
N LYS A 9 -15.64 -9.95 2.45
CA LYS A 9 -14.23 -10.09 2.80
C LYS A 9 -13.55 -8.73 2.60
N THR A 10 -13.04 -8.17 3.69
CA THR A 10 -12.30 -6.91 3.70
C THR A 10 -10.84 -7.15 3.32
N VAL A 11 -10.57 -7.82 2.19
CA VAL A 11 -9.19 -8.04 1.74
C VAL A 11 -9.02 -7.67 0.27
N ILE A 12 -7.91 -7.01 -0.04
CA ILE A 12 -7.44 -6.75 -1.39
C ILE A 12 -6.30 -7.74 -1.69
N PRO A 13 -6.45 -8.63 -2.69
CA PRO A 13 -5.36 -9.49 -3.12
C PRO A 13 -4.32 -8.66 -3.89
N VAL A 14 -3.05 -8.82 -3.55
CA VAL A 14 -1.91 -8.19 -4.23
C VAL A 14 -1.02 -9.30 -4.76
N GLN A 15 -0.76 -9.30 -6.06
CA GLN A 15 0.11 -10.28 -6.71
C GLN A 15 1.35 -9.60 -7.26
N ILE A 16 2.54 -10.10 -6.90
CA ILE A 16 3.83 -9.62 -7.39
C ILE A 16 4.63 -10.82 -7.90
N GLY A 17 4.64 -11.00 -9.22
CA GLY A 17 5.19 -12.20 -9.85
C GLY A 17 4.45 -13.46 -9.38
N GLU A 18 5.16 -14.38 -8.74
CA GLU A 18 4.59 -15.66 -8.25
C GLU A 18 4.05 -15.57 -6.81
N LEU A 19 4.24 -14.45 -6.13
CA LEU A 19 3.82 -14.25 -4.74
C LEU A 19 2.46 -13.57 -4.66
N GLU A 20 1.58 -14.13 -3.83
CA GLU A 20 0.25 -13.59 -3.53
C GLU A 20 0.17 -13.14 -2.07
N PHE A 21 -0.27 -11.91 -1.87
CA PHE A 21 -0.46 -11.27 -0.58
C PHE A 21 -1.92 -10.85 -0.41
N SER A 22 -2.38 -10.74 0.83
CA SER A 22 -3.73 -10.28 1.16
C SER A 22 -3.65 -9.08 2.08
N VAL A 23 -4.07 -7.92 1.60
CA VAL A 23 -4.07 -6.67 2.36
C VAL A 23 -5.44 -6.45 2.97
N ASP A 24 -5.53 -6.36 4.30
CA ASP A 24 -6.79 -6.04 4.98
C ASP A 24 -7.18 -4.56 4.73
N VAL A 25 -8.46 -4.31 4.42
CA VAL A 25 -9.03 -2.97 4.21
C VAL A 25 -9.64 -2.36 5.48
N ALA A 26 -9.40 -2.95 6.66
CA ALA A 26 -9.77 -2.32 7.92
C ALA A 26 -9.25 -0.86 8.01
N ASP A 27 -10.03 0.05 8.61
CA ASP A 27 -9.73 1.49 8.64
C ASP A 27 -8.31 1.83 9.16
N GLU A 28 -7.78 1.02 10.09
CA GLU A 28 -6.43 1.15 10.61
C GLU A 28 -5.33 0.80 9.58
N ALA A 29 -5.57 -0.19 8.72
CA ALA A 29 -4.65 -0.59 7.68
C ALA A 29 -4.55 0.48 6.59
N VAL A 30 -5.67 1.10 6.20
CA VAL A 30 -5.72 2.21 5.25
C VAL A 30 -4.88 3.40 5.75
N LYS A 31 -4.98 3.72 7.05
CA LYS A 31 -4.17 4.79 7.66
C LYS A 31 -2.68 4.48 7.64
N LYS A 32 -2.28 3.25 8.00
CA LYS A 32 -0.88 2.81 7.98
C LYS A 32 -0.26 2.85 6.58
N VAL A 33 -1.00 2.42 5.55
CA VAL A 33 -0.54 2.48 4.16
C VAL A 33 -0.31 3.92 3.71
N LYS A 34 -1.20 4.84 4.09
CA LYS A 34 -1.11 6.25 3.72
C LYS A 34 0.05 6.99 4.41
N GLU A 35 0.27 6.72 5.69
CA GLU A 35 1.42 7.28 6.44
C GLU A 35 2.74 6.69 5.96
N GLY A 36 2.77 5.38 5.66
CA GLY A 36 3.92 4.71 5.04
C GLY A 36 4.28 5.33 3.69
N TYR A 37 3.28 5.56 2.82
CA TYR A 37 3.48 6.14 1.48
C TYR A 37 4.27 7.45 1.49
N LEU A 38 3.88 8.40 2.35
CA LEU A 38 4.52 9.73 2.39
C LEU A 38 6.00 9.61 2.80
N ARG A 39 6.28 8.81 3.83
CA ARG A 39 7.65 8.59 4.31
C ARG A 39 8.51 7.89 3.25
N ILE A 40 7.97 6.87 2.59
CA ILE A 40 8.69 6.09 1.57
C ILE A 40 8.99 6.96 0.35
N LYS A 41 8.01 7.76 -0.09
CA LYS A 41 8.19 8.64 -1.25
C LYS A 41 9.31 9.64 -1.03
N GLU A 42 9.32 10.29 0.14
CA GLU A 42 10.37 11.24 0.51
C GLU A 42 11.75 10.58 0.57
N GLU A 43 11.84 9.35 1.12
CA GLU A 43 13.12 8.63 1.18
C GLU A 43 13.61 8.16 -0.20
N VAL A 44 12.71 7.68 -1.06
CA VAL A 44 13.06 7.27 -2.43
C VAL A 44 13.48 8.45 -3.31
N GLU A 45 12.83 9.61 -3.16
CA GLU A 45 13.23 10.85 -3.85
C GLU A 45 14.60 11.34 -3.35
N ALA A 46 14.86 11.30 -2.03
CA ALA A 46 16.14 11.70 -1.45
C ALA A 46 17.33 10.81 -1.91
N MET A 47 17.10 9.52 -2.14
CA MET A 47 18.12 8.58 -2.63
C MET A 47 18.54 8.82 -4.08
N GLN A 48 17.74 9.53 -4.88
CA GLN A 48 18.15 9.90 -6.24
C GLN A 48 19.18 11.03 -6.26
N GLU A 49 19.43 11.70 -5.12
CA GLU A 49 20.24 12.92 -5.04
C GLU A 49 21.62 12.76 -4.38
N GLN A 50 21.97 11.60 -3.76
CA GLN A 50 23.23 11.45 -3.00
C GLN A 50 24.26 10.50 -3.64
N GLU A 51 25.56 10.85 -3.50
CA GLU A 51 26.70 10.18 -4.15
C GLU A 51 27.36 9.07 -3.30
N ASP A 52 26.96 8.85 -2.04
CA ASP A 52 27.54 7.83 -1.15
C ASP A 52 26.73 6.52 -1.16
N TYR A 53 27.12 5.62 -2.07
CA TYR A 53 26.31 4.48 -2.51
C TYR A 53 26.08 3.38 -1.45
N GLU A 54 26.99 3.17 -0.50
CA GLU A 54 26.97 1.97 0.37
C GLU A 54 26.13 2.15 1.65
N GLU A 55 26.25 3.30 2.32
CA GLU A 55 25.43 3.63 3.50
C GLU A 55 23.97 3.86 3.09
N ASP A 56 23.77 4.49 1.92
CA ASP A 56 22.44 4.74 1.35
C ASP A 56 21.75 3.45 0.91
N PHE A 57 22.51 2.46 0.40
CA PHE A 57 21.96 1.16 -0.01
C PHE A 57 21.38 0.37 1.17
N ASN A 58 22.11 0.26 2.28
CA ASN A 58 21.64 -0.49 3.46
C ASN A 58 20.44 0.18 4.11
N ARG A 59 20.46 1.51 4.18
CA ARG A 59 19.32 2.28 4.67
C ARG A 59 18.09 2.08 3.80
N THR A 60 18.25 2.18 2.48
CA THR A 60 17.17 1.93 1.51
C THR A 60 16.58 0.54 1.68
N LYS A 61 17.44 -0.48 1.83
CA LYS A 61 17.00 -1.86 2.02
C LYS A 61 16.13 -2.01 3.27
N GLU A 62 16.53 -1.43 4.39
CA GLU A 62 15.75 -1.46 5.63
C GLU A 62 14.41 -0.72 5.51
N VAL A 63 14.40 0.43 4.85
CA VAL A 63 13.16 1.19 4.58
C VAL A 63 12.19 0.37 3.75
N LEU A 64 12.66 -0.24 2.65
CA LEU A 64 11.82 -1.11 1.82
C LEU A 64 11.32 -2.31 2.62
N LYS A 65 12.19 -2.93 3.43
CA LYS A 65 11.82 -4.06 4.28
C LYS A 65 10.67 -3.72 5.23
N GLN A 66 10.81 -2.62 5.96
CA GLN A 66 9.76 -2.15 6.86
C GLN A 66 8.47 -1.86 6.11
N SER A 67 8.57 -1.27 4.93
CA SER A 67 7.41 -0.87 4.12
C SER A 67 6.63 -2.06 3.57
N TYR A 68 7.33 -3.02 2.98
CA TYR A 68 6.71 -4.24 2.48
C TYR A 68 6.06 -5.03 3.60
N ASN A 69 6.76 -5.19 4.72
CA ASN A 69 6.22 -5.95 5.85
C ASN A 69 5.01 -5.25 6.48
N LEU A 70 5.01 -3.91 6.52
CA LEU A 70 3.89 -3.12 7.01
C LEU A 70 2.63 -3.27 6.13
N ILE A 71 2.81 -3.32 4.81
CA ILE A 71 1.70 -3.27 3.84
C ILE A 71 1.18 -4.67 3.49
N LEU A 72 2.09 -5.60 3.20
CA LEU A 72 1.77 -6.93 2.69
C LEU A 72 1.81 -8.03 3.77
N GLY A 73 2.27 -7.69 4.97
CA GLY A 73 2.41 -8.60 6.10
C GLY A 73 3.85 -9.04 6.36
N ASP A 74 4.08 -9.63 7.52
CA ASP A 74 5.42 -10.03 7.96
C ASP A 74 6.13 -10.91 6.91
N GLU A 75 7.45 -10.75 6.81
CA GLU A 75 8.33 -11.48 5.87
C GLU A 75 8.09 -11.23 4.37
N ALA A 76 7.14 -10.37 3.99
CA ALA A 76 6.86 -10.05 2.59
C ALA A 76 8.09 -9.54 1.82
N PHE A 77 8.93 -8.72 2.47
CA PHE A 77 10.16 -8.24 1.85
C PHE A 77 11.14 -9.36 1.50
N GLU A 78 11.37 -10.29 2.43
CA GLU A 78 12.38 -11.35 2.23
C GLU A 78 11.93 -12.27 1.08
N ALA A 79 10.65 -12.64 1.04
CA ALA A 79 10.08 -13.41 -0.07
C ALA A 79 10.25 -12.69 -1.42
N LEU A 80 10.00 -11.38 -1.47
CA LEU A 80 10.18 -10.58 -2.68
C LEU A 80 11.64 -10.41 -3.08
N TYR A 81 12.54 -10.26 -2.10
CA TYR A 81 13.97 -10.13 -2.33
C TYR A 81 14.59 -11.44 -2.82
N ASP A 82 14.13 -12.59 -2.33
CA ASP A 82 14.53 -13.90 -2.81
C ASP A 82 14.14 -14.11 -4.28
N GLN A 83 12.94 -13.66 -4.67
CA GLN A 83 12.48 -13.72 -6.07
C GLN A 83 13.17 -12.65 -6.95
N THR A 84 13.38 -11.45 -6.42
CA THR A 84 13.95 -10.29 -7.13
C THR A 84 15.00 -9.60 -6.25
N PRO A 85 16.28 -10.03 -6.31
CA PRO A 85 17.35 -9.50 -5.46
C PRO A 85 17.87 -8.14 -5.98
N SER A 86 16.97 -7.18 -6.16
CA SER A 86 17.27 -5.83 -6.65
C SER A 86 16.45 -4.78 -5.89
N ILE A 87 17.13 -4.04 -5.02
CA ILE A 87 16.54 -2.98 -4.19
C ILE A 87 15.85 -1.91 -5.06
N THR A 88 16.45 -1.52 -6.18
CA THR A 88 15.87 -0.53 -7.10
C THR A 88 14.57 -1.02 -7.75
N LEU A 89 14.50 -2.31 -8.13
CA LEU A 89 13.26 -2.88 -8.68
C LEU A 89 12.19 -3.04 -7.60
N LEU A 90 12.57 -3.47 -6.40
CA LEU A 90 11.66 -3.55 -5.26
C LEU A 90 11.09 -2.17 -4.89
N ALA A 91 11.90 -1.10 -4.93
CA ALA A 91 11.38 0.26 -4.73
C ALA A 91 10.32 0.64 -5.78
N LYS A 92 10.53 0.27 -7.05
CA LYS A 92 9.54 0.50 -8.12
C LYS A 92 8.26 -0.31 -7.91
N TYR A 93 8.38 -1.58 -7.54
CA TYR A 93 7.22 -2.42 -7.26
C TYR A 93 6.42 -1.89 -6.07
N LEU A 94 7.10 -1.42 -5.02
CA LEU A 94 6.45 -0.84 -3.86
C LEU A 94 5.62 0.40 -4.23
N MET A 95 6.15 1.30 -5.08
CA MET A 95 5.39 2.45 -5.58
C MET A 95 4.11 2.00 -6.30
N VAL A 96 4.21 1.03 -7.21
CA VAL A 96 3.05 0.51 -7.94
C VAL A 96 2.01 -0.13 -7.01
N VAL A 97 2.46 -0.91 -6.02
CA VAL A 97 1.59 -1.54 -5.01
C VAL A 97 0.83 -0.47 -4.24
N VAL A 98 1.54 0.55 -3.75
CA VAL A 98 0.92 1.60 -2.93
C VAL A 98 -0.06 2.45 -3.75
N GLU A 99 0.30 2.83 -4.98
CA GLU A 99 -0.60 3.56 -5.88
C GLU A 99 -1.87 2.74 -6.18
N SER A 100 -1.71 1.45 -6.51
CA SER A 100 -2.83 0.55 -6.80
C SER A 100 -3.74 0.37 -5.58
N LEU A 101 -3.16 0.18 -4.38
CA LEU A 101 -3.91 0.09 -3.13
C LEU A 101 -4.67 1.38 -2.84
N ASN A 102 -4.05 2.54 -3.04
CA ASN A 102 -4.71 3.82 -2.83
C ASN A 102 -5.89 4.02 -3.80
N ASP A 103 -5.76 3.61 -5.06
CA ASP A 103 -6.85 3.62 -6.03
C ASP A 103 -7.98 2.67 -5.65
N GLU A 104 -7.68 1.47 -5.17
CA GLU A 104 -8.68 0.54 -4.65
C GLU A 104 -9.39 1.11 -3.41
N PHE A 105 -8.67 1.75 -2.48
CA PHE A 105 -9.27 2.43 -1.33
C PHE A 105 -10.18 3.60 -1.76
N ASN A 106 -9.80 4.35 -2.80
CA ASN A 106 -10.62 5.41 -3.38
C ASN A 106 -11.92 4.84 -3.99
N LYS A 107 -11.83 3.75 -4.77
CA LYS A 107 -12.99 3.07 -5.38
C LYS A 107 -13.95 2.52 -4.33
N ALA A 108 -13.40 1.92 -3.27
CA ALA A 108 -14.17 1.38 -2.16
C ALA A 108 -14.77 2.47 -1.25
N GLY A 109 -14.41 3.74 -1.46
CA GLY A 109 -15.03 4.89 -0.78
C GLY A 109 -14.45 5.20 0.61
N PHE A 110 -13.30 4.61 0.96
CA PHE A 110 -12.59 4.88 2.22
C PHE A 110 -12.00 6.28 2.28
N ASN A 111 -11.74 6.89 1.12
CA ASN A 111 -11.24 8.27 1.00
C ASN A 111 -12.33 9.31 0.64
N GLN A 112 -13.61 8.94 0.59
CA GLN A 112 -14.67 9.92 0.34
C GLN A 112 -14.93 10.77 1.58
N SER A 113 -14.65 12.07 1.48
CA SER A 113 -15.08 13.04 2.47
C SER A 113 -16.61 13.02 2.63
N GLN A 114 -17.13 13.39 3.80
CA GLN A 114 -18.60 13.53 3.98
C GLN A 114 -19.22 14.46 2.93
N ALA A 115 -18.46 15.44 2.42
CA ALA A 115 -18.89 16.35 1.37
C ALA A 115 -19.10 15.65 0.00
N ASP A 116 -18.30 14.64 -0.33
CA ASP A 116 -18.45 13.87 -1.57
C ASP A 116 -19.64 12.91 -1.51
N LYS A 117 -19.89 12.33 -0.33
CA LYS A 117 -21.09 11.52 -0.07
C LYS A 117 -22.36 12.38 -0.23
N ALA A 118 -22.37 13.61 0.30
CA ALA A 118 -23.51 14.54 0.18
C ALA A 118 -23.82 14.92 -1.29
N LYS A 119 -22.81 15.16 -2.13
CA LYS A 119 -23.01 15.47 -3.56
C LYS A 119 -23.70 14.34 -4.35
N LYS A 120 -23.44 13.08 -3.99
CA LYS A 120 -24.08 11.92 -4.64
C LYS A 120 -25.58 11.88 -4.36
N TYR A 121 -26.00 12.16 -3.12
CA TYR A 121 -27.41 12.24 -2.74
C TYR A 121 -28.13 13.43 -3.37
N LEU A 122 -27.47 14.58 -3.46
CA LEU A 122 -28.06 15.78 -4.08
C LEU A 122 -28.27 15.65 -5.60
N LYS A 123 -27.52 14.78 -6.28
CA LYS A 123 -27.71 14.47 -7.71
C LYS A 123 -28.86 13.50 -8.01
N GLN A 124 -29.29 12.68 -7.05
CA GLN A 124 -30.39 11.71 -7.24
C GLN A 124 -31.80 12.32 -7.02
N ASN A 125 -31.89 13.51 -6.44
CA ASN A 125 -33.16 14.22 -6.20
C ASN A 125 -33.46 15.33 -7.23
N ARG A 126 -32.97 15.20 -8.47
CA ARG A 126 -33.32 16.09 -9.58
C ARG A 126 -33.97 15.33 -10.73
#